data_AF-A0A939KJK0-F1
#
_entry.id   AF-A0A939KJK0-F1
#
_cell.length_a   1.000
_cell.length_b   1.000
_cell.length_c   1.000
_cell.angle_alpha   90.00
_cell.angle_beta   90.00
_cell.angle_gamma   90.00
#
_symmetry.space_group_name_H-M   'P 1'
#
loop_
_entity.id
_entity.type
_entity.pdbx_description
1 polymer ?
#
loop_
_entity_poly.entity_id
_entity_poly.type
_entity_poly.pdbx_seq_one_letter_code
_entity_poly.pdbx_strand_id
1 'polypeptide(L)' 'MESETTLEHETTLERALDLARANHKEAKRLYDEAVAGLGSGYVGEDRVAQLKGLLEVAAEDVQRVMKEQ' A
#
# COMPACT_ATOMS: atom_id res chain seq x y z
N MET A 1 12.44 -30.06 -14.11
CA MET A 1 12.12 -29.21 -12.94
C MET A 1 11.80 -27.79 -13.39
N GLU A 2 11.02 -27.60 -14.46
CA GLU A 2 10.68 -26.24 -14.94
C GLU A 2 9.26 -25.83 -14.53
N SER A 3 8.39 -26.80 -14.24
CA SER A 3 6.96 -26.56 -13.96
C SER A 3 6.65 -26.16 -12.51
N GLU A 4 7.48 -26.54 -11.54
CA GLU A 4 7.29 -26.16 -10.13
C GLU A 4 7.66 -24.68 -9.89
N THR A 5 8.71 -24.19 -10.54
CA THR A 5 9.18 -22.79 -10.43
C THR A 5 8.20 -21.75 -10.97
N THR A 6 7.44 -22.07 -12.03
CA THR A 6 6.47 -21.14 -12.63
C THR A 6 5.23 -20.99 -11.75
N LEU A 7 4.75 -22.10 -11.16
CA LEU A 7 3.59 -22.09 -10.26
C LEU A 7 3.90 -21.38 -8.92
N GLU A 8 5.11 -21.52 -8.39
CA GLU A 8 5.55 -20.79 -7.19
C GLU A 8 5.66 -19.27 -7.45
N HIS A 9 6.10 -18.85 -8.63
CA HIS A 9 6.16 -17.43 -8.99
C HIS A 9 4.76 -16.81 -9.15
N GLU A 10 3.84 -17.50 -9.83
CA GLU A 10 2.46 -17.03 -10.00
C GLU A 10 1.74 -16.87 -8.64
N THR A 11 1.88 -17.84 -7.73
CA THR A 11 1.30 -17.77 -6.37
C THR A 11 1.95 -16.71 -5.48
N THR A 12 3.22 -16.38 -5.73
CA THR A 12 3.95 -15.33 -5.01
C THR A 12 3.56 -13.93 -5.51
N LEU A 13 3.37 -13.76 -6.82
CA LEU A 13 2.92 -12.50 -7.42
C LEU A 13 1.47 -12.17 -7.08
N GLU A 14 0.59 -13.17 -7.05
CA GLU A 14 -0.80 -13.01 -6.58
C GLU A 14 -0.84 -12.56 -5.12
N ARG A 15 -0.05 -13.21 -4.24
CA ARG A 15 0.11 -12.78 -2.83
C ARG A 15 0.71 -11.38 -2.70
N ALA A 16 1.68 -11.02 -3.53
CA ALA A 16 2.29 -9.69 -3.51
C ALA A 16 1.26 -8.61 -3.88
N LEU A 17 0.36 -8.89 -4.82
CA LEU A 17 -0.68 -7.95 -5.24
C LEU A 17 -1.72 -7.74 -4.14
N ASP A 18 -2.15 -8.82 -3.49
CA ASP A 18 -3.08 -8.73 -2.36
C ASP A 18 -2.46 -7.96 -1.18
N LEU A 19 -1.18 -8.19 -0.90
CA LEU A 19 -0.45 -7.46 0.13
C LEU A 19 -0.32 -5.97 -0.22
N ALA A 20 0.04 -5.64 -1.47
CA ALA A 20 0.14 -4.26 -1.92
C ALA A 20 -1.20 -3.53 -1.82
N ARG A 21 -2.30 -4.19 -2.21
CA ARG A 21 -3.67 -3.65 -2.08
C ARG A 21 -4.07 -3.44 -0.62
N ALA A 22 -3.75 -4.39 0.26
CA ALA A 22 -4.01 -4.26 1.69
C ALA A 22 -3.23 -3.09 2.30
N ASN A 23 -1.95 -2.93 1.94
CA ASN A 23 -1.10 -1.83 2.39
C ASN A 23 -1.63 -0.48 1.92
N HIS A 24 -2.02 -0.35 0.65
CA HIS A 24 -2.62 0.88 0.13
C HIS A 24 -3.93 1.24 0.85
N LYS A 25 -4.79 0.25 1.11
CA LYS A 25 -6.04 0.45 1.86
C LYS A 25 -5.77 0.97 3.28
N GLU A 26 -4.79 0.38 3.95
CA GLU A 26 -4.43 0.78 5.32
C GLU A 26 -3.77 2.16 5.36
N ALA A 27 -2.87 2.47 4.43
CA ALA A 27 -2.28 3.80 4.30
C ALA A 27 -3.36 4.87 4.07
N LYS A 28 -4.37 4.56 3.25
CA LYS A 28 -5.51 5.46 3.03
C LYS A 28 -6.32 5.67 4.32
N ARG A 29 -6.62 4.60 5.05
CA ARG A 29 -7.35 4.69 6.33
C ARG A 29 -6.62 5.59 7.33
N LEU A 30 -5.30 5.39 7.47
CA LEU A 30 -4.47 6.20 8.36
C LEU A 30 -4.44 7.67 7.93
N TYR A 31 -4.33 7.95 6.63
CA TYR A 31 -4.38 9.31 6.12
C TYR A 31 -5.73 9.98 6.39
N ASP A 32 -6.84 9.30 6.10
CA ASP A 32 -8.19 9.83 6.34
C ASP A 32 -8.40 10.14 7.84
N GLU A 33 -7.94 9.27 8.74
CA GLU A 33 -7.98 9.48 10.19
C GLU A 33 -7.11 10.66 10.63
N ALA A 34 -5.92 10.80 10.05
CA ALA A 34 -5.02 11.91 10.33
C ALA A 34 -5.61 13.26 9.88
N VAL A 35 -6.26 13.31 8.71
CA VAL A 35 -6.96 14.49 8.21
C VAL A 35 -8.13 14.85 9.14
N ALA A 36 -8.90 13.86 9.60
CA ALA A 36 -9.98 14.09 10.56
C ALA A 36 -9.43 14.60 11.92
N GLY A 37 -8.29 14.09 12.37
CA GLY A 37 -7.60 14.49 13.61
C GLY A 37 -6.84 15.83 13.52
N LEU A 38 -6.62 16.36 12.32
CA LEU A 38 -5.96 17.65 12.13
C LEU A 38 -6.82 18.81 12.66
N GLY A 39 -8.14 18.75 12.43
CA GLY A 39 -9.08 19.79 12.88
C GLY A 39 -9.18 19.93 14.41
N SER A 40 -8.87 18.86 15.15
CA SER A 40 -8.82 18.88 16.62
C SER A 40 -7.42 19.16 17.19
N GLY A 41 -6.39 19.26 16.34
CA GLY A 41 -4.99 19.38 16.75
C GLY A 41 -4.40 18.11 17.38
N TYR A 42 -5.14 17.00 17.39
CA TYR A 42 -4.66 15.69 17.85
C TYR A 42 -3.55 15.14 16.94
N VAL A 43 -3.57 15.53 15.67
CA VAL A 43 -2.56 15.18 14.67
C VAL A 43 -2.00 16.47 14.06
N GLY A 44 -0.68 16.61 14.00
CA GLY A 44 -0.02 17.75 13.35
C GLY A 44 0.04 17.62 11.82
N GLU A 45 0.19 18.75 11.13
CA GLU A 45 0.31 18.80 9.66
C GLU A 45 1.44 17.93 9.13
N ASP A 46 2.58 17.88 9.83
CA ASP A 46 3.73 17.02 9.47
C ASP A 46 3.34 15.54 9.41
N ARG A 47 2.49 15.09 10.34
CA ARG A 47 2.05 13.70 10.38
C ARG A 47 1.07 13.38 9.26
N VAL A 48 0.20 14.32 8.92
CA VAL A 48 -0.68 14.21 7.73
C VAL A 48 0.16 14.12 6.46
N ALA A 49 1.21 14.95 6.34
CA ALA A 49 2.11 14.95 5.19
C ALA A 49 2.88 13.62 5.06
N GLN A 50 3.38 13.06 6.17
CA GLN A 50 4.02 11.74 6.18
C GLN A 50 3.08 10.63 5.72
N LEU A 51 1.84 10.63 6.20
CA LEU A 51 0.85 9.61 5.84
C LEU A 51 0.38 9.75 4.39
N LYS A 52 0.35 10.97 3.85
CA LYS A 52 0.16 11.20 2.42
C LYS A 52 1.29 10.58 1.60
N GLY A 53 2.55 10.80 1.98
CA GLY A 53 3.70 10.19 1.30
C GLY A 53 3.67 8.66 1.35
N LEU A 54 3.28 8.08 2.50
CA LEU A 54 3.10 6.65 2.63
C LEU A 54 2.02 6.11 1.68
N LEU A 55 0.89 6.82 1.56
CA LEU A 55 -0.18 6.45 0.63
C LEU A 55 0.29 6.49 -0.83
N GLU A 56 1.07 7.49 -1.20
CA GLU A 56 1.66 7.61 -2.55
C GLU A 56 2.59 6.42 -2.86
N VAL A 57 3.50 6.06 -1.94
CA VAL A 57 4.37 4.89 -2.10
C VAL A 57 3.55 3.59 -2.22
N ALA A 58 2.55 3.40 -1.37
CA ALA A 58 1.70 2.21 -1.44
C ALA A 58 0.90 2.12 -2.75
N ALA A 59 0.49 3.27 -3.31
CA ALA A 59 -0.16 3.32 -4.61
C ALA A 59 0.82 2.94 -5.73
N GLU A 60 2.06 3.42 -5.68
CA GLU A 60 3.11 3.01 -6.62
C GLU A 60 3.38 1.51 -6.57
N ASP A 61 3.47 0.93 -5.37
CA ASP A 61 3.72 -0.51 -5.20
C ASP A 61 2.62 -1.36 -5.83
N VAL A 62 1.34 -0.99 -5.66
CA VAL A 62 0.23 -1.65 -6.36
C VAL A 62 0.42 -1.59 -7.88
N GLN A 63 0.81 -0.42 -8.42
CA GLN A 63 1.05 -0.28 -9.86
C GLN A 63 2.23 -1.10 -10.35
N ARG A 64 3.29 -1.25 -9.55
CA ARG A 64 4.46 -2.08 -9.90
C ARG A 64 4.08 -3.55 -9.96
N VAL A 65 3.44 -4.06 -8.91
CA VAL A 65 3.02 -5.48 -8.86
C VAL A 65 2.00 -5.79 -9.97
N MET A 66 1.09 -4.87 -10.30
CA MET A 66 0.16 -5.05 -11.41
C MET A 66 0.82 -5.07 -12.79
N LYS A 67 2.00 -4.46 -12.97
CA LYS A 67 2.77 -4.50 -14.23
C LYS A 67 3.62 -5.76 -14.36
N GLU A 68 3.89 -6.44 -13.25
CA GLU A 68 4.71 -7.64 -13.16
C GLU A 68 3.87 -8.94 -13.21
N GLN A 69 2.53 -8.83 -13.17
CA GLN A 69 1.59 -9.92 -13.49
C GLN A 69 1.40 -10.06 -15.00
#